data_AF-A0A6H2DKZ1-F1
#
_entry.id   AF-A0A6H2DKZ1-F1
#
_cell.length_a   1.000
_cell.length_b   1.000
_cell.length_c   1.000
_cell.angle_alpha   90.00
_cell.angle_beta   90.00
_cell.angle_gamma   90.00
#
_symmetry.space_group_name_H-M   'P 1'
#
loop_
_entity.id
_entity.type
_entity.pdbx_description
1 polymer ?
#
loop_
_entity_poly.entity_id
_entity_poly.type
_entity_poly.pdbx_seq_one_letter_code
_entity_poly.pdbx_strand_id
1 'polypeptide(L)'
;MKMAKMLGFATGLLIATTPTLAEAPEGEIGYAKGSLGYDALVAGDNQTALAQLEAADGVSANDPARFINLGQAYLRIGRTGDAAKMFMAAINSNRSFDLILADGTVINSREAAKLALHKINNTLAAR
;
A
#
# COMPACT_ATOMS: atom_id res chain seq x y z
N MET A 1 -36.92 -56.97 30.69
CA MET A 1 -36.70 -55.64 31.28
C MET A 1 -35.53 -54.98 30.55
N LYS A 2 -35.75 -53.78 30.00
CA LYS A 2 -34.80 -53.07 29.12
C LYS A 2 -33.63 -52.51 29.92
N MET A 3 -32.42 -52.83 29.48
CA MET A 3 -31.16 -52.29 30.00
C MET A 3 -30.88 -50.92 29.35
N ALA A 4 -30.75 -49.89 30.18
CA ALA A 4 -30.34 -48.55 29.76
C ALA A 4 -28.81 -48.50 29.59
N LYS A 5 -28.33 -48.20 28.38
CA LYS A 5 -26.94 -47.81 28.13
C LYS A 5 -26.88 -46.29 28.11
N MET A 6 -26.26 -45.70 29.13
CA MET A 6 -25.85 -44.28 29.13
C MET A 6 -24.65 -44.14 28.20
N LEU A 7 -24.84 -43.45 27.07
CA LEU A 7 -23.77 -43.00 26.20
C LEU A 7 -23.38 -41.59 26.67
N GLY A 8 -22.25 -41.46 27.37
CA GLY A 8 -21.69 -40.17 27.74
C GLY A 8 -21.02 -39.53 26.54
N PHE A 9 -21.51 -38.36 26.12
CA PHE A 9 -20.79 -37.46 25.22
C PHE A 9 -19.94 -36.51 26.07
N ALA A 10 -18.62 -36.70 26.04
CA ALA A 10 -17.69 -35.69 26.54
C ALA A 10 -17.62 -34.56 25.50
N THR A 11 -18.20 -33.41 25.82
CA THR A 11 -18.01 -32.17 25.07
C THR A 11 -16.62 -31.62 25.37
N GLY A 12 -15.65 -31.94 24.52
CA GLY A 12 -14.39 -31.22 24.44
C GLY A 12 -14.62 -29.86 23.79
N LEU A 13 -14.59 -28.79 24.57
CA LEU A 13 -14.59 -27.42 24.07
C LEU A 13 -13.19 -27.11 23.51
N LEU A 14 -12.99 -27.34 22.21
CA LEU A 14 -11.85 -26.77 21.50
C LEU A 14 -12.12 -25.27 21.29
N ILE A 15 -11.42 -24.43 22.04
CA ILE A 15 -11.33 -23.00 21.73
C ILE A 15 -10.41 -22.89 20.51
N ALA A 16 -10.98 -22.91 19.31
CA ALA A 16 -10.23 -22.57 18.10
C ALA A 16 -9.88 -21.08 18.18
N THR A 17 -8.64 -20.78 18.56
CA THR A 17 -8.07 -19.44 18.37
C THR A 17 -7.94 -19.23 16.87
N THR A 18 -8.91 -18.57 16.25
CA THR A 18 -8.76 -18.10 14.87
C THR A 18 -7.56 -17.15 14.85
N PRO A 19 -6.54 -17.38 14.01
CA PRO A 19 -5.50 -16.37 13.81
C PRO A 19 -6.21 -15.11 13.31
N THR A 20 -6.08 -14.01 14.06
CA THR A 20 -6.43 -12.70 13.52
C THR A 20 -5.48 -12.48 12.35
N LEU A 21 -5.98 -12.60 11.13
CA LEU A 21 -5.27 -12.09 9.97
C LEU A 21 -5.13 -10.60 10.26
N ALA A 22 -3.91 -10.11 10.38
CA ALA A 22 -3.67 -8.67 10.41
C ALA A 22 -4.39 -8.08 9.20
N GLU A 23 -5.38 -7.22 9.45
CA GLU A 23 -6.08 -6.52 8.39
C GLU A 23 -5.01 -5.80 7.58
N ALA A 24 -4.86 -6.18 6.30
CA ALA A 24 -3.90 -5.52 5.43
C ALA A 24 -4.23 -4.01 5.46
N PRO A 25 -3.22 -3.12 5.53
CA PRO A 25 -3.47 -1.70 5.68
C PRO A 25 -4.47 -1.25 4.62
N GLU A 26 -5.58 -0.64 5.09
CA GLU A 26 -6.71 -0.25 4.27
C GLU A 26 -6.21 0.62 3.10
N GLY A 27 -6.52 0.19 1.87
CA GLY A 27 -5.87 0.66 0.65
C GLY A 27 -5.84 2.18 0.42
N GLU A 28 -6.78 2.70 -0.36
CA GLU A 28 -6.77 4.10 -0.81
C GLU A 28 -7.69 4.96 0.06
N ILE A 29 -7.29 5.18 1.32
CA ILE A 29 -8.10 5.92 2.30
C ILE A 29 -8.36 7.36 1.82
N GLY A 30 -9.63 7.74 1.70
CA GLY A 30 -10.03 9.08 1.25
C GLY A 30 -10.02 9.25 -0.28
N TYR A 31 -9.83 8.17 -1.04
CA TYR A 31 -9.86 8.17 -2.49
C TYR A 31 -10.85 7.12 -3.03
N ALA A 32 -11.27 7.28 -4.29
CA ALA A 32 -12.05 6.25 -4.96
C ALA A 32 -11.17 5.02 -5.19
N LYS A 33 -11.68 3.81 -4.94
CA LYS A 33 -10.92 2.57 -5.11
C LYS A 33 -10.38 2.43 -6.54
N GLY A 34 -9.09 2.14 -6.65
CA GLY A 34 -8.33 2.02 -7.89
C GLY A 34 -7.84 3.33 -8.47
N SER A 35 -8.12 4.49 -7.86
CA SER A 35 -7.74 5.80 -8.42
C SER A 35 -6.28 6.18 -8.16
N LEU A 36 -5.62 5.51 -7.21
CA LEU A 36 -4.20 5.68 -6.90
C LEU A 36 -3.36 4.44 -7.24
N GLY A 37 -3.94 3.45 -7.93
CA GLY A 37 -3.26 2.23 -8.33
C GLY A 37 -2.69 1.39 -7.19
N TYR A 38 -3.17 1.57 -5.95
CA TYR A 38 -2.57 0.92 -4.77
C TYR A 38 -2.62 -0.60 -4.85
N ASP A 39 -3.80 -1.18 -5.10
CA ASP A 39 -3.98 -2.64 -5.16
C ASP A 39 -3.10 -3.26 -6.25
N ALA A 40 -2.99 -2.60 -7.41
CA ALA A 40 -2.13 -3.02 -8.51
C ALA A 40 -0.64 -2.93 -8.14
N LEU A 41 -0.23 -1.88 -7.44
CA LEU A 41 1.12 -1.78 -6.89
C LEU A 41 1.39 -2.86 -5.84
N VAL A 42 0.45 -3.19 -4.95
CA VAL A 42 0.65 -4.27 -3.99
C VAL A 42 0.79 -5.62 -4.72
N ALA A 43 0.00 -5.84 -5.77
CA ALA A 43 0.05 -7.05 -6.61
C ALA A 43 1.27 -7.14 -7.53
N GLY A 44 2.04 -6.06 -7.69
CA GLY A 44 3.16 -5.99 -8.64
C GLY A 44 2.74 -5.78 -10.10
N ASP A 45 1.45 -5.55 -10.36
CA ASP A 45 0.91 -5.21 -11.68
C ASP A 45 1.17 -3.73 -12.00
N ASN A 46 2.41 -3.45 -12.40
CA ASN A 46 2.84 -2.09 -12.70
C ASN A 46 2.14 -1.48 -13.91
N GLN A 47 1.62 -2.30 -14.83
CA GLN A 47 0.90 -1.81 -16.02
C GLN A 47 -0.47 -1.27 -15.63
N THR A 48 -1.25 -2.05 -14.88
CA THR A 48 -2.53 -1.59 -14.34
C THR A 48 -2.36 -0.39 -13.43
N ALA A 49 -1.34 -0.40 -12.56
CA ALA A 49 -1.05 0.72 -11.68
C ALA A 49 -0.81 2.02 -12.46
N LEU A 50 0.01 1.98 -13.52
CA LEU A 50 0.27 3.16 -14.36
C LEU A 50 -1.00 3.63 -15.07
N ALA A 51 -1.77 2.71 -15.67
CA ALA A 51 -3.03 3.08 -16.33
C ALA A 51 -4.01 3.76 -15.36
N GLN A 52 -4.15 3.22 -14.15
CA GLN A 52 -4.98 3.78 -13.09
C GLN A 52 -4.48 5.15 -12.63
N LEU A 53 -3.17 5.32 -12.44
CA LEU A 53 -2.56 6.58 -12.03
C LEU A 53 -2.56 7.62 -13.15
N GLU A 54 -2.57 7.22 -14.42
CA GLU A 54 -2.68 8.11 -15.58
C GLU A 54 -4.11 8.61 -15.77
N ALA A 55 -5.10 7.73 -15.63
CA ALA A 55 -6.51 8.12 -15.59
C ALA A 55 -6.81 9.01 -14.38
N ALA A 56 -6.39 8.56 -13.19
CA ALA A 56 -6.51 9.25 -11.90
C ALA A 56 -7.88 9.91 -11.70
N ASP A 57 -8.96 9.18 -12.04
CA ASP A 57 -10.31 9.70 -12.03
C ASP A 57 -10.69 10.25 -10.65
N GLY A 58 -11.04 11.54 -10.62
CA GLY A 58 -11.39 12.25 -9.37
C GLY A 58 -10.21 12.62 -8.46
N VAL A 59 -8.98 12.34 -8.87
CA VAL A 59 -7.76 12.71 -8.12
C VAL A 59 -7.10 13.91 -8.79
N SER A 60 -6.63 14.87 -7.97
CA SER A 60 -5.90 16.01 -8.50
C SER A 60 -4.61 15.56 -9.19
N ALA A 61 -4.32 16.13 -10.37
CA ALA A 61 -3.06 15.88 -11.07
C ALA A 61 -1.82 16.23 -10.22
N ASN A 62 -1.98 17.14 -9.25
CA ASN A 62 -0.93 17.59 -8.32
C ASN A 62 -1.01 16.93 -6.93
N ASP A 63 -1.76 15.84 -6.81
CA ASP A 63 -1.93 15.14 -5.54
C ASP A 63 -0.62 14.41 -5.14
N PRO A 64 -0.06 14.68 -3.94
CA PRO A 64 1.18 14.05 -3.52
C PRO A 64 1.08 12.53 -3.34
N ALA A 65 -0.09 11.96 -3.01
CA ALA A 65 -0.24 10.50 -2.95
C ALA A 65 -0.11 9.87 -4.34
N ARG A 66 -0.76 10.49 -5.35
CA ARG A 66 -0.62 10.09 -6.76
C ARG A 66 0.84 10.16 -7.22
N PHE A 67 1.54 11.24 -6.90
CA PHE A 67 2.95 11.37 -7.25
C PHE A 67 3.84 10.30 -6.60
N ILE A 68 3.59 9.96 -5.34
CA ILE A 68 4.35 8.89 -4.67
C ILE A 68 4.11 7.55 -5.37
N ASN A 69 2.86 7.22 -5.70
CA ASN A 69 2.53 5.96 -6.36
C ASN A 69 3.05 5.90 -7.80
N LEU A 70 3.01 7.01 -8.56
CA LEU A 70 3.69 7.10 -9.86
C LEU A 70 5.20 6.91 -9.74
N GLY A 71 5.81 7.52 -8.73
CA GLY A 71 7.24 7.34 -8.44
C GLY A 71 7.60 5.88 -8.19
N GLN A 72 6.80 5.17 -7.38
CA GLN A 72 6.98 3.75 -7.11
C GLN A 72 6.78 2.90 -8.37
N ALA A 73 5.74 3.16 -9.15
CA ALA A 73 5.48 2.48 -10.42
C ALA A 73 6.66 2.64 -11.39
N TYR A 74 7.17 3.87 -11.55
CA TYR A 74 8.31 4.16 -12.42
C TYR A 74 9.60 3.49 -11.95
N LEU A 75 9.86 3.42 -10.64
CA LEU A 75 11.03 2.68 -10.13
C LEU A 75 10.99 1.20 -10.51
N ARG A 76 9.83 0.57 -10.38
CA ARG A 76 9.68 -0.87 -10.64
C ARG A 76 9.86 -1.25 -12.11
N ILE A 77 9.63 -0.31 -13.02
CA ILE A 77 9.89 -0.50 -14.46
C ILE A 77 11.22 0.11 -14.93
N GLY A 78 12.11 0.49 -14.00
CA GLY A 78 13.46 0.97 -14.30
C GLY A 78 13.55 2.44 -14.73
N ARG A 79 12.43 3.18 -14.78
CA ARG A 79 12.39 4.61 -15.13
C ARG A 79 12.78 5.50 -13.95
N THR A 80 14.00 5.33 -13.47
CA THR A 80 14.50 5.96 -12.24
C THR A 80 14.45 7.50 -12.30
N GLY A 81 14.76 8.10 -13.44
CA GLY A 81 14.70 9.56 -13.61
C GLY A 81 13.29 10.12 -13.50
N ASP A 82 12.29 9.42 -14.04
CA ASP A 82 10.89 9.84 -13.93
C ASP A 82 10.35 9.63 -12.52
N ALA A 83 10.78 8.54 -11.85
CA ALA A 83 10.47 8.34 -10.45
C ALA A 83 10.98 9.49 -9.57
N ALA A 84 12.24 9.92 -9.77
CA ALA A 84 12.82 11.03 -9.02
C ALA A 84 12.02 12.33 -9.21
N LYS A 85 11.58 12.62 -10.45
CA LYS A 85 10.72 13.79 -10.73
C LYS A 85 9.41 13.72 -9.95
N MET A 86 8.76 12.56 -9.88
CA MET A 86 7.50 12.40 -9.15
C MET A 86 7.70 12.58 -7.65
N PHE A 87 8.75 11.99 -7.06
CA PHE A 87 9.05 12.20 -5.65
C PHE A 87 9.37 13.66 -5.35
N MET A 88 10.13 14.36 -6.21
CA MET A 88 10.34 15.80 -6.08
C MET A 88 9.04 16.60 -6.15
N ALA A 89 8.10 16.22 -7.02
CA ALA A 89 6.79 16.87 -7.09
C ALA A 89 5.98 16.65 -5.80
N ALA A 90 6.02 15.46 -5.20
CA ALA A 90 5.40 15.19 -3.91
C ALA A 90 6.03 16.00 -2.77
N ILE A 91 7.36 16.11 -2.73
CA ILE A 91 8.09 16.94 -1.75
C ILE A 91 7.66 18.40 -1.83
N ASN A 92 7.44 18.91 -3.05
CA ASN A 92 7.11 20.31 -3.33
C ASN A 92 5.61 20.60 -3.43
N SER A 93 4.73 19.61 -3.20
CA SER A 93 3.28 19.84 -3.28
C SER A 93 2.84 20.91 -2.27
N ASN A 94 1.72 21.59 -2.48
CA ASN A 94 1.19 22.54 -1.48
C ASN A 94 0.45 21.82 -0.34
N ARG A 95 0.02 20.58 -0.57
CA ARG A 95 -0.62 19.73 0.44
C ARG A 95 0.34 18.63 0.88
N SER A 96 0.06 18.04 2.03
CA SER A 96 0.66 16.78 2.45
C SER A 96 -0.39 15.91 3.11
N PHE A 97 -0.22 14.60 3.01
CA PHE A 97 -1.11 13.63 3.64
C PHE A 97 -0.31 12.72 4.55
N ASP A 98 -0.99 12.18 5.55
CA ASP A 98 -0.44 11.09 6.34
C ASP A 98 -0.71 9.79 5.60
N LEU A 99 0.34 8.99 5.41
CA LEU A 99 0.31 7.71 4.72
C LEU A 99 0.56 6.61 5.74
N ILE A 100 -0.17 5.51 5.63
CA ILE A 100 0.05 4.32 6.43
C ILE A 100 0.96 3.38 5.65
N LEU A 101 2.12 3.06 6.22
CA LEU A 101 3.06 2.10 5.64
C LEU A 101 2.62 0.66 5.93
N ALA A 102 3.26 -0.30 5.26
CA ALA A 102 2.96 -1.72 5.41
C ALA A 102 3.13 -2.25 6.85
N ASP A 103 3.99 -1.61 7.65
CA ASP A 103 4.22 -1.94 9.06
C ASP A 103 3.24 -1.22 10.01
N GLY A 104 2.26 -0.50 9.47
CA GLY A 104 1.27 0.27 10.23
C GLY A 104 1.77 1.63 10.71
N THR A 105 3.02 2.00 10.43
CA THR A 105 3.53 3.33 10.79
C THR A 105 2.91 4.41 9.92
N VAL A 106 2.72 5.59 10.51
CA VAL A 106 2.20 6.76 9.80
C VAL A 106 3.35 7.68 9.44
N ILE A 107 3.42 8.08 8.17
CA ILE A 107 4.44 9.00 7.66
C ILE A 107 3.82 10.09 6.79
N ASN A 108 4.31 11.32 6.93
CA ASN A 108 3.92 12.41 6.06
C ASN A 108 4.39 12.15 4.62
N SER A 109 3.55 12.45 3.63
CA SER A 109 3.81 12.22 2.21
C SER A 109 5.11 12.86 1.72
N ARG A 110 5.48 14.04 2.22
CA ARG A 110 6.75 14.69 1.85
C ARG A 110 7.95 13.92 2.38
N GLU A 111 7.86 13.43 3.62
CA GLU A 111 8.93 12.63 4.24
C GLU A 111 9.08 11.28 3.55
N ALA A 112 7.97 10.61 3.22
CA ALA A 112 7.99 9.39 2.42
C ALA A 112 8.69 9.61 1.06
N ALA A 113 8.38 10.72 0.38
CA ALA A 113 9.00 11.07 -0.89
C ALA A 113 10.51 11.41 -0.75
N LYS A 114 10.92 12.11 0.33
CA LYS A 114 12.34 12.36 0.63
C LYS A 114 13.11 11.06 0.84
N LEU A 115 12.55 10.12 1.60
CA LEU A 115 13.16 8.80 1.83
C LEU A 115 13.33 8.04 0.52
N ALA A 116 12.31 8.04 -0.34
CA ALA A 116 12.37 7.40 -1.64
C ALA A 116 13.45 8.02 -2.54
N LEU A 117 13.53 9.35 -2.59
CA LEU A 117 14.55 10.07 -3.37
C LEU A 117 15.97 9.82 -2.84
N HIS A 118 16.14 9.80 -1.52
CA HIS A 118 17.42 9.46 -0.88
C HIS A 118 17.88 8.05 -1.27
N LYS A 119 16.97 7.07 -1.26
CA LYS A 119 17.26 5.69 -1.70
C LYS A 119 17.72 5.64 -3.17
N ILE A 120 17.08 6.41 -4.06
CA ILE A 120 17.51 6.53 -5.46
C ILE A 120 18.96 7.03 -5.52
N ASN A 121 19.25 8.14 -4.86
CA ASN A 121 20.58 8.77 -4.91
C ASN A 121 21.68 7.86 -4.37
N ASN A 122 21.42 7.16 -3.25
CA ASN A 122 22.37 6.21 -2.69
C ASN A 122 22.62 5.02 -3.64
N THR A 123 21.57 4.52 -4.28
CA THR A 123 21.70 3.42 -5.25
C THR A 123 22.51 3.84 -6.48
N LEU A 124 22.38 5.10 -6.91
CA LEU A 124 23.16 5.65 -8.01
C LEU A 124 24.62 5.88 -7.62
N ALA A 125 24.89 6.35 -6.41
CA ALA A 125 26.25 6.58 -5.91
C ALA A 125 27.04 5.28 -5.65
N ALA A 126 26.36 4.16 -5.44
CA ALA A 126 26.96 2.85 -5.21
C ALA A 126 27.31 2.06 -6.49
N ARG A 127 27.04 2.63 -7.67
CA ARG A 127 27.36 2.04 -8.99
C ARG A 127 28.65 2.62 -9.55
#